data_AF-A0A3D1XUU0-F1
#
_entry.id   AF-A0A3D1XUU0-F1
#
_cell.length_a   1.000
_cell.length_b   1.000
_cell.length_c   1.000
_cell.angle_alpha   90.00
_cell.angle_beta   90.00
_cell.angle_gamma   90.00
#
_symmetry.space_group_name_H-M   'P 1'
#
loop_
_entity.id
_entity.type
_entity.pdbx_description
1 polymer ?
#
loop_
_entity_poly.entity_id
_entity_poly.type
_entity_poly.pdbx_seq_one_letter_code
_entity_poly.pdbx_strand_id
1 'polypeptide(L)'
;MIEIQCTQCKTFIARYTGSGELDLMFLDSVIKPNSLADLKSSSKADLPNLVCNECGRKLGKPTADETGRLAYKMIKSSFRKKGIIKAMTTSPHTSWR
;
A
#
# COMPACT_ATOMS: atom_id res chain seq x y z
N MET A 1 -3.82 9.66 -1.35
CA MET A 1 -3.00 8.49 -1.74
C MET A 1 -2.06 8.15 -0.61
N ILE A 2 -1.82 6.87 -0.38
CA ILE A 2 -0.95 6.40 0.69
C ILE A 2 0.16 5.55 0.05
N GLU A 3 1.38 5.88 0.39
CA GLU A 3 2.55 5.11 0.02
C GLU A 3 2.92 4.16 1.14
N ILE A 4 3.08 2.88 0.81
CA ILE A 4 3.42 1.81 1.75
C ILE A 4 4.90 1.50 1.58
N GLN A 5 5.65 1.63 2.67
CA GLN A 5 7.07 1.32 2.72
C GLN A 5 7.34 0.24 3.75
N CYS A 6 8.39 -0.55 3.58
CA CYS A 6 8.82 -1.50 4.61
C CYS A 6 9.35 -0.75 5.83
N THR A 7 8.97 -1.13 7.05
CA THR A 7 9.53 -0.51 8.27
C THR A 7 11.01 -0.84 8.47
N GLN A 8 11.45 -2.00 8.00
CA GLN A 8 12.81 -2.50 8.17
C GLN A 8 13.78 -1.87 7.17
N CYS A 9 13.50 -1.99 5.88
CA CYS A 9 14.41 -1.50 4.82
C CYS A 9 14.04 -0.12 4.28
N LYS A 10 12.90 0.44 4.70
CA LYS A 10 12.36 1.71 4.17
C LYS A 10 12.12 1.69 2.65
N THR A 11 12.15 0.52 2.03
CA THR A 11 11.94 0.36 0.60
C THR A 11 10.47 0.58 0.25
N PHE A 12 10.23 1.14 -0.94
CA PHE A 12 8.88 1.33 -1.47
C PHE A 12 8.28 -0.04 -1.85
N ILE A 13 7.11 -0.35 -1.29
CA ILE A 13 6.42 -1.62 -1.54
C ILE A 13 5.31 -1.41 -2.55
N ALA A 14 4.37 -0.54 -2.21
CA ALA A 14 3.16 -0.37 -2.98
C ALA A 14 2.54 1.00 -2.76
N ARG A 15 1.74 1.44 -3.73
CA ARG A 15 0.93 2.65 -3.65
C ARG A 15 -0.55 2.27 -3.61
N TYR A 16 -1.22 2.71 -2.55
CA TYR A 16 -2.61 2.41 -2.26
C TYR A 16 -3.45 3.68 -2.32
N THR A 17 -4.65 3.59 -2.90
CA THR A 17 -5.64 4.66 -2.87
C THR A 17 -6.86 4.22 -2.11
N GLY A 18 -6.88 4.51 -0.82
CA GLY A 18 -8.05 4.30 0.02
C GLY A 18 -8.06 5.26 1.19
N SER A 19 -9.24 5.42 1.77
CA SER A 19 -9.50 6.27 2.93
C SER A 19 -9.83 5.33 4.08
N GLY A 20 -8.89 5.10 5.00
CA GLY A 20 -9.14 4.23 6.17
C GLY A 20 -7.89 3.64 6.81
N GLU A 21 -8.13 2.69 7.71
CA GLU A 21 -7.09 1.85 8.28
C GLU A 21 -6.56 0.87 7.24
N LEU A 22 -5.25 0.86 7.03
CA LEU A 22 -4.54 -0.06 6.14
C LEU A 22 -4.54 -1.51 6.65
N ASP A 23 -5.50 -1.93 7.48
CA ASP A 23 -5.64 -3.32 7.93
C ASP A 23 -6.02 -4.24 6.77
N LEU A 24 -6.88 -3.75 5.88
CA LEU A 24 -7.34 -4.43 4.67
C LEU A 24 -7.05 -3.57 3.42
N MET A 25 -6.22 -4.11 2.54
CA MET A 25 -5.80 -3.48 1.29
C MET A 25 -6.44 -4.22 0.12
N PHE A 26 -7.55 -3.70 -0.41
CA PHE A 26 -8.18 -4.24 -1.60
C PHE A 26 -7.27 -4.12 -2.82
N LEU A 27 -7.12 -5.20 -3.60
CA LEU A 27 -6.35 -5.21 -4.85
C LEU A 27 -6.89 -4.20 -5.88
N ASP A 28 -8.20 -4.00 -5.88
CA ASP A 28 -8.89 -3.01 -6.71
C ASP A 28 -8.41 -1.57 -6.46
N SER A 29 -7.98 -1.27 -5.23
CA SER A 29 -7.51 0.04 -4.79
C SER A 29 -5.98 0.16 -4.79
N VAL A 30 -5.26 -0.87 -5.27
CA VAL A 30 -3.81 -0.84 -5.43
C VAL A 30 -3.47 -0.19 -6.76
N ILE A 31 -2.70 0.90 -6.72
CA ILE A 31 -2.27 1.60 -7.94
C ILE A 31 -0.96 1.01 -8.46
N LYS A 32 -0.01 0.70 -7.57
CA LYS A 32 1.33 0.20 -7.95
C LYS A 32 1.91 -0.76 -6.90
N PRO A 33 2.81 -1.69 -7.28
CA PRO A 33 3.31 -1.95 -8.63
C PRO A 33 2.27 -2.61 -9.54
N ASN A 34 2.41 -2.46 -10.86
CA ASN A 34 1.49 -3.05 -11.84
C ASN A 34 1.36 -4.57 -11.68
N SER A 35 2.43 -5.26 -11.25
CA SER A 35 2.40 -6.69 -10.94
C SER A 35 1.38 -7.06 -9.87
N LEU A 36 1.09 -6.16 -8.91
CA LEU A 36 0.04 -6.39 -7.92
C LEU A 36 -1.34 -6.08 -8.49
N ALA A 37 -1.46 -5.02 -9.30
CA ALA A 37 -2.73 -4.71 -9.96
C ALA A 37 -3.15 -5.81 -10.94
N ASP A 38 -2.19 -6.49 -11.59
CA ASP A 38 -2.41 -7.60 -12.51
C ASP A 38 -2.89 -8.88 -11.78
N LEU A 39 -2.45 -9.09 -10.54
CA LEU A 39 -2.92 -10.18 -9.67
C LEU A 39 -4.41 -10.08 -9.33
N LYS A 40 -5.08 -8.95 -9.61
CA LYS A 40 -6.54 -8.83 -9.52
C LYS A 40 -7.27 -9.80 -10.45
N SER A 41 -6.66 -10.17 -11.59
CA SER A 41 -7.21 -11.17 -12.52
C SER A 41 -6.83 -12.62 -12.14
N SER A 42 -5.95 -12.82 -11.16
CA SER A 42 -5.52 -14.15 -10.71
C SER A 42 -6.43 -14.70 -9.61
N SER A 43 -6.44 -16.02 -9.42
CA SER A 43 -7.25 -16.67 -8.39
C SER A 43 -6.64 -16.53 -6.99
N LYS A 44 -7.49 -16.41 -5.95
CA LYS A 44 -7.09 -16.33 -4.53
C LYS A 44 -6.03 -17.36 -4.12
N ALA A 45 -6.14 -18.58 -4.66
CA ALA A 45 -5.26 -19.70 -4.34
C ALA A 45 -3.82 -19.51 -4.83
N ASP A 46 -3.61 -18.68 -5.85
CA ASP A 46 -2.31 -18.42 -6.45
C ASP A 46 -1.66 -17.12 -5.93
N LEU A 47 -2.38 -16.34 -5.12
CA LEU A 47 -1.84 -15.09 -4.62
C LEU A 47 -0.69 -15.35 -3.63
N PRO A 48 0.53 -14.86 -3.90
CA PRO A 48 1.62 -14.94 -2.94
C PRO A 48 1.39 -13.96 -1.79
N ASN A 49 2.01 -14.24 -0.64
CA ASN A 49 2.05 -13.32 0.48
C ASN A 49 2.72 -12.00 0.07
N LEU A 50 2.18 -10.87 0.54
CA LEU A 50 2.81 -9.58 0.31
C LEU A 50 4.10 -9.52 1.14
N VAL A 51 5.24 -9.71 0.48
CA VAL A 51 6.57 -9.69 1.08
C VAL A 51 7.39 -8.53 0.52
N CYS A 52 8.27 -7.98 1.34
CA CYS A 52 9.27 -7.02 0.89
C CYS A 52 10.30 -7.74 0.02
N ASN A 53 10.53 -7.28 -1.20
CA ASN A 53 11.53 -7.92 -2.08
C ASN A 53 12.97 -7.71 -1.58
N GLU A 54 13.22 -6.62 -0.85
CA GLU A 54 14.56 -6.28 -0.33
C GLU A 54 14.95 -7.07 0.92
N CYS A 55 13.99 -7.40 1.80
CA CYS A 55 14.30 -8.11 3.07
C CYS A 55 13.51 -9.38 3.31
N GLY A 56 12.62 -9.76 2.41
CA GLY A 56 11.75 -10.93 2.57
C GLY A 56 10.71 -10.79 3.70
N ARG A 57 10.60 -9.62 4.35
CA ARG A 57 9.66 -9.42 5.47
C ARG A 57 8.22 -9.52 4.98
N LYS A 58 7.40 -10.31 5.67
CA LYS A 58 5.96 -10.40 5.42
C LYS A 58 5.26 -9.10 5.86
N LEU A 59 4.62 -8.45 4.90
CA LEU A 59 3.88 -7.20 5.05
C LEU A 59 2.38 -7.45 5.12
N GLY A 60 1.89 -8.49 4.44
CA GLY A 60 0.48 -8.86 4.45
C GLY A 60 0.22 -10.27 3.92
N LYS A 61 -0.99 -10.79 4.20
CA LYS A 61 -1.47 -12.08 3.70
C LYS A 61 -2.64 -11.86 2.73
N PRO A 62 -2.69 -12.59 1.61
CA PRO A 62 -3.82 -12.53 0.71
C PRO A 62 -5.06 -13.09 1.42
N THR A 63 -6.16 -12.38 1.25
CA THR A 63 -7.48 -12.75 1.74
C THR A 63 -8.48 -12.46 0.64
N ALA A 64 -9.64 -13.09 0.72
CA ALA A 64 -10.77 -12.71 -0.10
C ALA A 64 -11.89 -12.30 0.82
N ASP A 65 -12.60 -11.26 0.42
CA ASP A 65 -13.86 -10.85 1.02
C ASP A 65 -14.95 -11.90 0.75
N GLU A 66 -16.05 -11.83 1.48
CA GLU A 66 -17.26 -12.66 1.26
C GLU A 66 -17.81 -12.54 -0.17
N THR A 67 -17.60 -11.38 -0.82
CA THR A 67 -17.96 -11.15 -2.23
C THR A 67 -16.98 -11.78 -3.22
N GLY A 68 -15.92 -12.46 -2.74
CA GLY A 68 -14.84 -13.00 -3.59
C GLY A 68 -13.83 -11.94 -4.05
N ARG A 69 -13.93 -10.71 -3.54
CA ARG A 69 -12.97 -9.64 -3.87
C ARG A 69 -11.65 -9.90 -3.18
N LEU A 70 -10.57 -9.89 -3.95
CA LEU A 70 -9.23 -10.10 -3.40
C LEU A 70 -8.76 -8.86 -2.64
N ALA A 71 -8.24 -9.11 -1.45
CA ALA A 71 -7.63 -8.10 -0.59
C ALA A 71 -6.38 -8.67 0.08
N TYR A 72 -5.53 -7.81 0.60
CA TYR A 72 -4.42 -8.18 1.45
C TYR A 72 -4.68 -7.70 2.87
N LYS A 73 -4.67 -8.63 3.83
CA LYS A 73 -4.66 -8.30 5.25
C LYS A 73 -3.25 -7.88 5.63
N MET A 74 -3.04 -6.60 5.88
CA MET A 74 -1.72 -6.06 6.19
C MET A 74 -1.41 -6.22 7.69
N ILE A 75 -0.12 -6.36 8.00
CA ILE A 75 0.36 -6.55 9.38
C ILE A 75 0.79 -5.19 9.92
N LYS A 76 0.02 -4.61 10.88
CA LYS A 76 0.20 -3.24 11.43
C LYS A 76 1.59 -2.88 12.00
N SER A 77 2.56 -3.79 11.99
CA SER A 77 3.95 -3.57 12.43
C SER A 77 5.01 -3.67 11.30
N SER A 78 4.67 -4.29 10.18
CA SER A 78 5.65 -4.59 9.12
C SER A 78 5.79 -3.52 8.05
N PHE A 79 4.85 -2.58 7.98
CA PHE A 79 4.82 -1.53 6.97
C PHE A 79 4.60 -0.16 7.60
N ARG A 80 5.11 0.87 6.93
CA ARG A 80 4.94 2.27 7.27
C ARG A 80 4.07 2.92 6.21
N LYS A 81 3.00 3.57 6.66
CA LYS A 81 2.15 4.39 5.80
C LYS A 81 2.71 5.80 5.72
N LYS A 82 3.01 6.26 4.50
CA LYS A 82 3.35 7.64 4.21
C LYS A 82 2.20 8.23 3.42
N GLY A 83 1.37 9.02 4.10
CA GLY A 83 0.30 9.77 3.42
C GLY A 83 0.95 10.75 2.46
N ILE A 84 0.57 10.70 1.18
CA ILE A 84 0.89 11.79 0.26
C ILE A 84 -0.10 12.89 0.59
N ILE A 85 0.23 13.67 1.62
CA ILE A 85 -0.33 15.01 1.75
C ILE A 85 0.06 15.73 0.46
N LYS A 86 -0.93 16.17 -0.32
CA LYS A 86 -0.67 17.23 -1.29
C LYS A 86 -0.06 18.34 -0.45
N ALA A 87 1.22 18.62 -0.66
CA ALA A 87 1.89 19.74 -0.04
C ALA A 87 0.98 20.95 -0.29
N MET A 88 0.41 21.46 0.79
CA MET A 88 -0.17 22.78 0.79
C MET A 88 1.03 23.67 0.50
N THR A 89 1.06 24.25 -0.70
CA THR A 89 2.03 25.28 -1.06
C THR A 89 1.95 26.35 0.02
N THR A 90 2.87 26.35 0.99
CA THR A 90 3.15 27.54 1.77
C THR A 90 3.81 28.49 0.78
N SER A 91 3.01 29.30 0.11
CA SER A 91 3.50 30.43 -0.67
C SER A 91 4.43 31.24 0.24
N PRO A 92 5.71 31.43 -0.10
CA PRO A 92 6.54 32.36 0.62
C PRO A 92 6.14 33.76 0.13
N HIS A 93 5.07 34.34 0.70
CA HIS A 93 4.92 35.78 0.57
C HIS A 93 5.72 36.45 1.69
N THR A 94 7.02 36.53 1.45
CA THR A 94 7.93 37.47 2.10
C THR A 94 7.49 38.88 1.70
N SER A 95 6.65 39.53 2.49
CA SER A 95 6.43 40.97 2.40
C SER A 95 7.28 41.65 3.45
N TRP A 96 8.55 41.83 3.14
CA TRP A 96 9.32 42.91 3.73
C TRP A 96 9.12 44.15 2.86
N ARG A 97 8.83 45.26 3.55
CA ARG A 97 9.05 46.65 3.16
C ARG A 97 7.85 47.42 2.60
#